data_AF-A0A1F8C2A3-F1
#
_entry.id   AF-A0A1F8C2A3-F1
#
_cell.length_a   1.000
_cell.length_b   1.000
_cell.length_c   1.000
_cell.angle_alpha   90.00
_cell.angle_beta   90.00
_cell.angle_gamma   90.00
#
_symmetry.space_group_name_H-M   'P 1'
#
loop_
_entity.id
_entity.type
_entity.pdbx_description
1 polymer ?
#
loop_
_entity_poly.entity_id
_entity_poly.type
_entity_poly.pdbx_seq_one_letter_code
_entity_poly.pdbx_strand_id
1 'polypeptide(L)' 'MAKRFQQIVDSINSLVKSGVLGSEDERFLKKALKDFNHSLSVRNHRKAKESVNKICKKLLEKVR' A
#
# COMPACT_ATOMS: atom_id res chain seq x y z
N MET A 1 4.21 12.83 9.34
CA MET A 1 3.36 11.93 8.51
C MET A 1 4.14 11.21 7.41
N ALA A 2 4.99 11.90 6.64
CA ALA A 2 5.76 11.29 5.53
C ALA A 2 6.61 10.05 5.92
N LYS A 3 7.34 10.10 7.05
CA LYS A 3 8.20 8.98 7.51
C LYS A 3 7.45 7.66 7.72
N ARG A 4 6.27 7.69 8.34
CA ARG A 4 5.48 6.47 8.61
C ARG A 4 4.91 5.86 7.35
N PHE A 5 4.55 6.70 6.37
CA PHE A 5 4.05 6.19 5.10
C PHE A 5 5.18 5.60 4.24
N GLN A 6 6.35 6.23 4.24
CA GLN A 6 7.52 5.68 3.55
C GLN A 6 7.86 4.28 4.09
N GLN A 7 7.78 4.07 5.40
CA GLN A 7 7.94 2.74 5.99
C GLN A 7 6.92 1.71 5.47
N ILE A 8 5.65 2.09 5.26
CA ILE A 8 4.64 1.21 4.67
C ILE A 8 5.00 0.84 3.23
N VAL A 9 5.43 1.83 2.44
CA VAL A 9 5.90 1.61 1.05
C VAL A 9 7.08 0.65 1.03
N ASP A 10 8.05 0.86 1.92
CA ASP A 10 9.26 0.05 1.99
C ASP A 10 8.95 -1.38 2.43
N SER A 11 8.05 -1.57 3.41
CA SER A 11 7.57 -2.89 3.83
C SER A 11 6.86 -3.63 2.70
N ILE A 12 5.99 -2.96 1.95
CA ILE A 12 5.30 -3.56 0.79
C ILE A 12 6.31 -3.95 -0.29
N ASN A 13 7.25 -3.06 -0.62
CA ASN A 13 8.30 -3.37 -1.59
C ASN A 13 9.18 -4.54 -1.13
N SER A 14 9.46 -4.65 0.17
CA SER A 14 10.16 -5.80 0.75
C SER A 14 9.37 -7.11 0.59
N LEU A 15 8.07 -7.08 0.86
CA LEU A 15 7.18 -8.26 0.70
C LEU A 15 7.06 -8.70 -0.77
N VAL A 16 7.08 -7.75 -1.71
CA VAL A 16 7.11 -8.04 -3.14
C VAL A 16 8.45 -8.69 -3.51
N LYS A 17 9.57 -8.11 -3.06
CA LYS A 17 10.92 -8.65 -3.34
C LYS A 17 11.15 -10.03 -2.73
N SER A 18 10.55 -10.33 -1.59
CA SER A 18 10.69 -11.64 -0.94
C SER A 18 9.85 -12.74 -1.59
N GLY A 19 9.05 -12.42 -2.63
CA GLY A 19 8.20 -13.40 -3.32
C GLY A 19 7.05 -13.93 -2.45
N VAL A 20 6.78 -13.30 -1.30
CA VAL A 20 5.70 -13.67 -0.38
C VAL A 20 4.34 -13.32 -0.98
N LEU A 21 4.29 -12.30 -1.84
CA LEU A 21 3.10 -11.86 -2.53
C LEU A 21 3.00 -12.52 -3.90
N GLY A 22 1.80 -13.03 -4.24
CA GLY A 22 1.52 -13.48 -5.59
C GLY A 22 1.46 -12.31 -6.58
N SER A 23 1.52 -12.62 -7.88
CA SER A 23 1.50 -11.63 -8.97
C SER A 23 0.27 -10.72 -8.96
N GLU A 24 -0.89 -11.23 -8.54
CA GLU A 24 -2.11 -10.44 -8.34
C GLU A 24 -1.98 -9.44 -7.18
N ASP A 25 -1.41 -9.88 -6.05
CA ASP A 25 -1.27 -9.05 -4.86
C ASP A 25 -0.25 -7.93 -5.08
N GLU A 26 0.86 -8.23 -5.77
CA GLU A 26 1.84 -7.23 -6.19
C GLU A 26 1.18 -6.15 -7.06
N ARG A 27 0.40 -6.57 -8.07
CA ARG A 27 -0.29 -5.64 -8.97
C ARG A 27 -1.28 -4.77 -8.22
N PHE A 28 -2.03 -5.35 -7.30
CA PHE A 28 -2.96 -4.64 -6.43
C PHE A 28 -2.23 -3.61 -5.56
N LEU A 29 -1.17 -4.02 -4.86
CA LEU A 29 -0.43 -3.18 -3.92
C LEU A 29 0.27 -2.02 -4.63
N LYS A 30 0.90 -2.27 -5.80
CA LYS A 30 1.50 -1.22 -6.63
C LYS A 30 0.47 -0.17 -7.06
N LYS A 31 -0.72 -0.60 -7.48
CA LYS A 31 -1.82 0.30 -7.84
C LYS A 31 -2.29 1.12 -6.63
N ALA A 32 -2.53 0.47 -5.50
CA ALA A 32 -2.99 1.14 -4.29
C ALA A 32 -1.98 2.18 -3.75
N LEU A 33 -0.68 1.89 -3.86
CA LEU A 33 0.38 2.86 -3.54
C LEU A 33 0.36 4.07 -4.48
N LYS A 34 0.14 3.85 -5.78
CA LYS A 34 0.00 4.95 -6.76
C LYS A 34 -1.21 5.83 -6.46
N ASP A 35 -2.36 5.21 -6.15
CA ASP A 35 -3.59 5.92 -5.79
C ASP A 35 -3.43 6.73 -4.49
N PHE A 36 -2.69 6.18 -3.52
CA PHE A 36 -2.35 6.91 -2.30
C PHE A 36 -1.47 8.13 -2.59
N ASN A 37 -0.38 7.96 -3.35
CA ASN A 37 0.53 9.06 -3.69
C ASN A 37 -0.20 10.17 -4.45
N HIS A 38 -1.08 9.79 -5.39
CA HIS A 38 -1.92 10.75 -6.07
C HIS A 38 -2.85 11.49 -5.10
N SER A 39 -3.50 10.76 -4.18
CA SER A 39 -4.40 11.33 -3.17
C SER A 39 -3.69 12.32 -2.24
N LEU A 40 -2.45 12.04 -1.86
CA LEU A 40 -1.62 12.99 -1.11
C LEU A 40 -1.26 14.23 -1.92
N SER A 41 -0.89 14.05 -3.19
CA SER A 41 -0.54 15.17 -4.10
C SER A 41 -1.70 16.16 -4.25
N VAL A 42 -2.92 15.64 -4.38
CA VAL A 42 -4.14 16.47 -4.45
C VAL A 42 -4.72 16.84 -3.07
N ARG A 43 -3.98 16.60 -1.98
CA ARG A 43 -4.38 16.86 -0.58
C ARG A 43 -5.73 16.24 -0.17
N ASN A 44 -6.13 15.15 -0.83
CA ASN A 44 -7.34 14.41 -0.51
C ASN A 44 -7.05 13.38 0.59
N HIS A 45 -7.02 13.86 1.83
CA HIS A 45 -6.72 13.04 3.00
C HIS A 45 -7.72 11.89 3.22
N ARG A 46 -8.98 12.06 2.80
CA ARG A 46 -10.00 11.00 2.89
C ARG A 46 -9.68 9.83 1.97
N LYS A 47 -9.41 10.10 0.68
CA LYS A 47 -8.99 9.05 -0.27
C LYS A 47 -7.68 8.41 0.15
N ALA A 48 -6.72 9.20 0.66
CA ALA A 48 -5.46 8.67 1.17
C ALA A 48 -5.71 7.65 2.30
N LYS A 49 -6.57 7.96 3.28
CA LYS A 49 -6.94 7.04 4.36
C LYS A 49 -7.62 5.77 3.84
N GLU A 50 -8.54 5.90 2.88
CA GLU A 50 -9.20 4.74 2.25
C GLU A 50 -8.20 3.82 1.53
N SER A 51 -7.23 4.39 0.80
CA SER A 51 -6.19 3.62 0.13
C SER A 51 -5.30 2.86 1.11
N VAL A 52 -4.88 3.48 2.22
CA VAL A 52 -4.10 2.80 3.26
C VAL A 52 -4.90 1.66 3.90
N ASN A 53 -6.18 1.89 4.22
CA ASN A 53 -7.02 0.84 4.80
C ASN A 53 -7.18 -0.36 3.85
N LYS A 54 -7.33 -0.13 2.54
CA LYS A 54 -7.39 -1.21 1.55
C LYS A 54 -6.10 -2.02 1.51
N ILE A 55 -4.94 -1.34 1.54
CA ILE A 55 -3.62 -1.99 1.60
C ILE A 55 -3.51 -2.87 2.86
N CYS A 56 -3.77 -2.30 4.03
CA CYS A 56 -3.66 -3.03 5.30
C CYS A 56 -4.61 -4.23 5.36
N LYS A 57 -5.87 -4.08 4.90
CA LYS A 57 -6.84 -5.18 4.88
C LYS A 57 -6.36 -6.34 4.03
N LYS A 58 -5.85 -6.06 2.82
CA LYS A 58 -5.36 -7.10 1.90
C LYS A 58 -4.13 -7.82 2.45
N LEU A 59 -3.23 -7.10 3.12
CA LEU A 59 -2.07 -7.70 3.79
C LEU A 59 -2.49 -8.59 4.96
N LEU A 60 -3.46 -8.16 5.78
CA LEU A 60 -3.99 -8.98 6.88
C LEU A 60 -4.68 -10.25 6.41
N GLU A 61 -5.37 -10.22 5.26
CA GLU A 61 -5.98 -11.41 4.64
C GLU A 61 -4.94 -12.45 4.20
N LYS A 62 -3.69 -12.06 3.98
CA LYS A 62 -2.60 -12.95 3.53
C LYS A 62 -1.77 -13.53 4.67
N VAL A 63 -1.82 -12.92 5.85
CA VAL A 63 -1.13 -13.39 7.05
C VAL A 63 -1.99 -14.40 7.84
N ARG A 64 -3.29 -14.50 7.51
CA ARG A 64 -4.21 -15.52 8.02
C ARG A 64 -4.17 -16.78 7.18
#